data_AF-A0A257K7D8-F1
#
_entry.id   AF-A0A257K7D8-F1
#
_cell.length_a   1.000
_cell.length_b   1.000
_cell.length_c   1.000
_cell.angle_alpha   90.00
_cell.angle_beta   90.00
_cell.angle_gamma   90.00
#
_symmetry.space_group_name_H-M   'P 1'
#
loop_
_entity.id
_entity.type
_entity.pdbx_description
1 polymer ?
#
loop_
_entity_poly.entity_id
_entity_poly.type
_entity_poly.pdbx_seq_one_letter_code
_entity_poly.pdbx_strand_id
1 'polypeptide(L)'
;GLSSAASAANAAIDHMRDWALGTNGKWVTMGIPSNGEYGIPKDVMFGFPVTCEGGEYKIVEGLPIDAFSQECINKTLAELQGEQDGVKHLL
;
A
#
# COMPACT_ATOMS: atom_id res chain seq x y z
N GLY A 1 17.49 -9.79 -21.26
CA GLY A 1 16.37 -9.80 -20.32
C GLY A 1 15.91 -8.38 -20.13
N LEU A 2 14.76 -8.03 -20.69
CA LEU A 2 14.14 -6.72 -20.49
C LEU A 2 13.25 -6.84 -19.25
N SER A 3 13.42 -5.93 -18.28
CA SER A 3 12.51 -5.82 -17.15
C SER A 3 11.11 -5.42 -17.63
N SER A 4 10.11 -5.57 -16.75
CA SER A 4 8.69 -5.28 -16.98
C SER A 4 8.38 -3.76 -17.06
N ALA A 5 9.22 -3.00 -17.78
CA ALA A 5 9.19 -1.54 -17.81
C ALA A 5 7.86 -0.95 -18.30
N ALA A 6 7.27 -1.50 -19.37
CA ALA A 6 6.00 -1.02 -19.90
C ALA A 6 4.84 -1.20 -18.91
N SER A 7 4.77 -2.35 -18.21
CA SER A 7 3.74 -2.59 -17.20
C SER A 7 3.98 -1.77 -15.93
N ALA A 8 5.23 -1.54 -15.54
CA ALA A 8 5.55 -0.66 -14.41
C ALA A 8 5.14 0.79 -14.70
N ALA A 9 5.41 1.30 -15.90
CA ALA A 9 4.97 2.62 -16.33
C ALA A 9 3.44 2.72 -16.35
N ASN A 10 2.75 1.69 -16.84
CA ASN A 10 1.29 1.66 -16.84
C ASN A 10 0.73 1.67 -15.41
N ALA A 11 1.30 0.88 -14.50
CA ALA A 11 0.89 0.87 -13.09
C ALA A 11 1.08 2.23 -12.41
N ALA A 12 2.15 2.95 -12.71
CA ALA A 12 2.37 4.30 -12.20
C ALA A 12 1.33 5.31 -12.75
N ILE A 13 0.99 5.21 -14.05
CA ILE A 13 -0.05 6.04 -14.66
C ILE A 13 -1.42 5.74 -14.04
N ASP A 14 -1.77 4.45 -13.91
CA ASP A 14 -3.04 4.03 -13.29
C ASP A 14 -3.13 4.51 -11.84
N HIS A 15 -2.05 4.36 -11.06
CA HIS A 15 -1.99 4.84 -9.68
C HIS A 15 -2.27 6.34 -9.58
N MET A 16 -1.58 7.16 -10.38
CA MET A 16 -1.77 8.62 -10.34
C MET A 16 -3.14 9.04 -10.87
N ARG A 17 -3.66 8.36 -11.90
CA ARG A 17 -5.01 8.61 -12.43
C ARG A 17 -6.07 8.33 -11.37
N ASP A 18 -6.00 7.16 -10.76
CA ASP A 18 -6.99 6.71 -9.79
C ASP A 18 -6.94 7.58 -8.53
N TRP A 19 -5.75 8.01 -8.10
CA TRP A 19 -5.61 8.96 -6.99
C TRP A 19 -6.20 10.33 -7.33
N ALA A 20 -5.82 10.94 -8.46
CA ALA A 20 -6.24 12.30 -8.79
C ALA A 20 -7.71 12.42 -9.23
N LEU A 21 -8.22 11.42 -9.97
CA LEU A 21 -9.55 11.46 -10.59
C LEU A 21 -10.58 10.60 -9.85
N GLY A 22 -10.13 9.81 -8.88
CA GLY A 22 -10.96 8.91 -8.09
C GLY A 22 -11.18 7.54 -8.74
N THR A 23 -11.58 6.58 -7.90
CA THR A 23 -11.80 5.18 -8.31
C THR A 23 -13.28 4.85 -8.57
N ASN A 24 -14.18 5.82 -8.41
CA ASN A 24 -15.64 5.63 -8.52
C ASN A 24 -16.14 4.46 -7.66
N GLY A 25 -15.66 4.39 -6.42
CA GLY A 25 -16.03 3.34 -5.44
C GLY A 25 -15.33 1.99 -5.63
N LYS A 26 -14.55 1.79 -6.71
CA LYS A 26 -13.73 0.59 -6.87
C LYS A 26 -12.56 0.61 -5.90
N TRP A 27 -12.15 -0.57 -5.46
CA TRP A 27 -10.97 -0.72 -4.62
C TRP A 27 -9.73 -0.83 -5.49
N VAL A 28 -8.70 -0.10 -5.11
CA VAL A 28 -7.35 -0.18 -5.68
C VAL A 28 -6.36 -0.38 -4.55
N THR A 29 -5.13 -0.76 -4.87
CA THR A 29 -4.05 -0.86 -3.89
C THR A 29 -3.15 0.37 -3.98
N MET A 30 -2.90 1.02 -2.84
CA MET A 30 -1.92 2.10 -2.74
C MET A 30 -0.95 1.81 -1.60
N GLY A 31 0.34 2.06 -1.84
CA GLY A 31 1.37 2.10 -0.81
C GLY A 31 1.30 3.44 -0.10
N ILE A 32 0.78 3.47 1.13
CA ILE A 32 0.54 4.69 1.90
C ILE A 32 1.10 4.55 3.32
N PRO A 33 1.41 5.66 4.02
CA PRO A 33 1.83 5.58 5.42
C PRO A 33 0.66 5.08 6.27
N SER A 34 0.88 4.01 7.02
CA SER A 34 -0.13 3.51 7.95
C SER A 34 -0.33 4.47 9.12
N ASN A 35 -1.55 4.52 9.63
CA ASN A 35 -1.92 5.15 10.89
C ASN A 35 -2.39 4.12 11.94
N GLY A 36 -2.04 2.84 11.79
CA GLY A 36 -2.41 1.75 12.71
C GLY A 36 -3.42 0.75 12.14
N GLU A 37 -3.90 0.96 10.91
CA GLU A 37 -4.91 0.13 10.28
C GLU A 37 -4.43 -1.31 10.17
N TYR A 38 -5.33 -2.26 10.44
CA TYR A 38 -5.04 -3.70 10.36
C TYR A 38 -3.84 -4.16 11.21
N GLY A 39 -3.48 -3.40 12.25
CA GLY A 39 -2.34 -3.72 13.12
C GLY A 39 -0.98 -3.40 12.51
N ILE A 40 -0.93 -2.68 11.39
CA ILE A 40 0.31 -2.20 10.79
C ILE A 40 0.82 -0.99 11.61
N PRO A 41 2.09 -0.95 12.02
CA PRO A 41 2.63 0.16 12.79
C PRO A 41 2.54 1.49 12.04
N LYS A 42 2.29 2.56 12.79
CA LYS A 42 2.22 3.91 12.24
C LYS A 42 3.50 4.28 11.48
N ASP A 43 3.33 5.05 10.41
CA ASP A 43 4.38 5.57 9.52
C ASP A 43 5.10 4.49 8.67
N VAL A 44 4.73 3.21 8.79
CA VAL A 44 5.17 2.18 7.85
C VAL A 44 4.44 2.36 6.52
N MET A 45 5.21 2.51 5.43
CA MET A 45 4.66 2.48 4.08
C MET A 45 4.20 1.06 3.75
N PHE A 46 2.89 0.85 3.61
CA PHE A 46 2.33 -0.47 3.38
C PHE A 46 1.21 -0.40 2.32
N GLY A 47 0.99 -1.51 1.62
CA GLY A 47 -0.06 -1.62 0.61
C GLY A 47 -1.42 -1.85 1.26
N PHE A 48 -2.34 -0.89 1.12
CA PHE A 48 -3.71 -1.02 1.62
C PHE A 48 -4.75 -1.02 0.49
N PRO A 49 -5.89 -1.71 0.67
CA PRO A 49 -7.06 -1.50 -0.17
C PRO A 49 -7.65 -0.12 0.14
N VAL A 50 -7.80 0.70 -0.89
CA VAL A 50 -8.34 2.06 -0.77
C VAL A 50 -9.37 2.35 -1.85
N THR A 51 -10.22 3.33 -1.58
CA THR A 51 -10.99 4.06 -2.60
C THR A 51 -10.43 5.47 -2.71
N CYS A 52 -10.45 6.07 -3.90
CA CYS A 52 -10.02 7.46 -4.08
C CYS A 52 -11.18 8.35 -4.55
N GLU A 53 -11.23 9.57 -4.06
CA GLU A 53 -12.19 10.61 -4.45
C GLU A 53 -11.57 11.99 -4.24
N GLY A 54 -11.67 12.88 -5.24
CA GLY A 54 -11.24 14.28 -5.09
C GLY A 54 -9.75 14.50 -4.78
N GLY A 55 -8.86 13.55 -5.14
CA GLY A 55 -7.43 13.63 -4.79
C GLY A 55 -7.09 13.09 -3.40
N GLU A 56 -8.07 12.53 -2.69
CA GLU A 56 -7.87 11.88 -1.40
C GLU A 56 -8.09 10.37 -1.54
N TYR A 57 -7.32 9.58 -0.80
CA TYR A 57 -7.54 8.15 -0.64
C TYR A 57 -8.20 7.89 0.72
N LYS A 58 -9.00 6.83 0.80
CA LYS A 58 -9.58 6.32 2.03
C LYS A 58 -9.36 4.82 2.12
N ILE A 59 -8.77 4.37 3.22
CA ILE A 59 -8.61 2.94 3.50
C ILE A 59 -9.98 2.30 3.64
N VAL A 60 -10.15 1.15 2.99
CA VAL A 60 -11.31 0.30 3.19
C VAL A 60 -11.19 -0.33 4.57
N GLU A 61 -12.17 -0.08 5.44
CA GLU A 61 -12.20 -0.55 6.83
C GLU A 61 -13.07 -1.81 6.98
N GLY A 62 -12.91 -2.49 8.12
CA GLY A 62 -13.80 -3.60 8.51
C GLY A 62 -13.58 -4.91 7.75
N LEU A 63 -12.45 -5.05 7.04
CA LEU A 63 -12.11 -6.33 6.40
C LEU A 63 -11.72 -7.37 7.45
N PRO A 64 -12.33 -8.58 7.43
CA PRO A 64 -11.88 -9.66 8.28
C PRO A 64 -10.51 -10.15 7.80
N ILE A 65 -9.56 -10.24 8.73
CA ILE A 65 -8.23 -10.80 8.47
C ILE A 65 -8.20 -12.19 9.10
N ASP A 66 -8.20 -13.23 8.25
CA ASP A 66 -8.04 -14.60 8.71
C ASP A 66 -6.56 -14.92 9.02
N ALA A 67 -6.32 -16.08 9.63
CA ALA A 67 -4.99 -16.47 10.08
C ALA A 67 -3.97 -16.56 8.92
N PHE A 68 -4.40 -16.98 7.74
CA PHE A 68 -3.54 -17.08 6.56
C PHE A 68 -3.15 -15.69 6.06
N SER A 69 -4.11 -14.79 5.94
CA SER A 69 -3.89 -13.40 5.54
C SER A 69 -2.98 -12.69 6.53
N GLN A 70 -3.18 -12.92 7.83
CA GLN A 70 -2.33 -12.37 8.88
C GLN A 70 -0.88 -12.86 8.77
N GLU A 71 -0.66 -14.15 8.48
CA GLU A 71 0.69 -14.70 8.30
C GLU A 71 1.42 -14.04 7.12
N CYS A 72 0.73 -13.85 5.99
CA CYS A 72 1.27 -13.16 4.83
C CYS A 72 1.59 -11.69 5.13
N ILE A 73 0.67 -10.97 5.79
CA ILE A 73 0.88 -9.59 6.23
C ILE A 73 2.11 -9.49 7.13
N ASN A 74 2.25 -10.39 8.11
CA ASN A 74 3.38 -10.40 9.04
C ASN A 74 4.71 -10.61 8.34
N LYS A 75 4.77 -11.44 7.30
CA LYS A 75 6.00 -11.66 6.50
C LYS A 75 6.43 -10.39 5.79
N THR A 76 5.51 -9.72 5.09
CA THR A 76 5.79 -8.46 4.40
C THR A 76 6.14 -7.35 5.39
N LEU A 77 5.45 -7.29 6.54
CA LEU A 77 5.74 -6.30 7.56
C LEU A 77 7.16 -6.47 8.14
N ALA A 78 7.59 -7.70 8.38
CA ALA A 78 8.94 -7.99 8.87
C ALA A 78 10.03 -7.56 7.86
N GLU A 79 9.79 -7.77 6.56
CA GLU A 79 10.68 -7.30 5.50
C GLU A 79 10.80 -5.78 5.49
N LEU A 80 9.68 -5.05 5.49
CA LEU A 80 9.66 -3.59 5.50
C LEU A 80 10.32 -2.99 6.74
N GLN A 81 10.16 -3.62 7.91
CA GLN A 81 10.85 -3.20 9.13
C GLN A 81 12.36 -3.41 9.03
N GLY A 82 12.80 -4.51 8.43
CA GLY A 82 14.22 -4.75 8.15
C GLY A 82 14.82 -3.72 7.20
N GLU A 83 14.09 -3.35 6.14
CA GLU A 83 14.50 -2.28 5.22
C GLU A 83 14.58 -0.92 5.92
N GLN A 84 13.56 -0.59 6.72
CA GLN A 84 13.53 0.64 7.51
C GLN A 84 14.72 0.72 8.45
N ASP A 85 15.01 -0.35 9.19
CA ASP A 85 16.19 -0.46 10.07
C ASP A 85 17.50 -0.23 9.33
N GLY A 86 17.63 -0.78 8.12
CA GLY A 86 18.80 -0.61 7.27
C GLY A 86 19.08 0.84 6.87
N VAL A 87 18.03 1.65 6.70
CA VAL A 87 18.16 3.06 6.27
C VAL A 87 18.03 4.08 7.42
N LYS A 88 17.79 3.63 8.66
CA LYS A 88 17.62 4.52 9.84
C LYS A 88 18.75 5.54 10.04
N HIS A 89 19.96 5.22 9.60
CA HIS A 89 21.13 6.10 9.72
C HIS A 89 21.12 7.31 8.76
N LEU A 90 20.15 7.39 7.84
CA LEU A 90 19.99 8.47 6.86
C LEU A 90 18.95 9.53 7.27
N LEU A 91 18.30 9.36 8.42
CA LEU A 91 17.27 10.23 8.98
C LEU A 91 17.76 10.87 10.29
#